data_AF-A0A2N5A8G4-F1
#
_entry.id   AF-A0A2N5A8G4-F1
#
_cell.length_a   1.000
_cell.length_b   1.000
_cell.length_c   1.000
_cell.angle_alpha   90.00
_cell.angle_beta   90.00
_cell.angle_gamma   90.00
#
_symmetry.space_group_name_H-M   'P 1'
#
loop_
_entity.id
_entity.type
_entity.pdbx_description
1 polymer ?
#
loop_
_entity_poly.entity_id
_entity_poly.type
_entity_poly.pdbx_seq_one_letter_code
_entity_poly.pdbx_strand_id
1 'polypeptide(L)'
;ADTDEVTKILIAAAHRCSLVIDTPAPEAFLVDLQQGIQIFELRIFAAEMGHRMPLRHEMHQLILAGFREHGIDMPFPPFQMRLESIDGRQSSKTMTSAGKTSRRTAGSL
;
A
#
# COMPACT_ATOMS: atom_id res chain seq x y z
N ALA A 1 -13.86 5.18 2.99
CA ALA A 1 -14.15 5.97 4.21
C ALA A 1 -14.74 7.30 3.79
N ASP A 2 -15.75 7.77 4.52
CA ASP A 2 -16.35 9.08 4.31
C ASP A 2 -15.38 10.19 4.79
N THR A 3 -15.21 11.24 3.99
CA THR A 3 -14.28 12.34 4.28
C THR A 3 -14.65 13.09 5.57
N ASP A 4 -15.95 13.28 5.81
CA ASP A 4 -16.43 13.99 7.01
C ASP A 4 -16.19 13.15 8.26
N GLU A 5 -16.35 11.83 8.15
CA GLU A 5 -16.10 10.89 9.25
C GLU A 5 -14.61 10.88 9.63
N VAL A 6 -13.72 10.77 8.65
CA VAL A 6 -12.26 10.83 8.90
C VAL A 6 -11.89 12.15 9.56
N THR A 7 -12.42 13.28 9.06
CA THR A 7 -12.18 14.61 9.63
C THR A 7 -12.61 14.68 11.10
N LYS A 8 -13.82 14.18 11.42
CA LYS A 8 -14.32 14.12 12.81
C LYS A 8 -13.42 13.28 13.71
N ILE A 9 -12.94 12.13 13.22
CA ILE A 9 -12.03 11.27 13.98
C ILE A 9 -10.69 11.96 14.25
N LEU A 10 -10.10 12.63 13.25
CA LEU A 10 -8.85 13.36 13.41
C LEU A 10 -8.97 14.49 14.44
N ILE A 11 -10.04 15.29 14.37
CA ILE A 11 -10.32 16.36 15.33
C ILE A 11 -10.61 15.80 16.73
N ALA A 12 -11.39 14.73 16.83
CA ALA A 12 -11.66 14.07 18.11
C ALA A 12 -10.38 13.49 18.74
N ALA A 13 -9.49 12.91 17.95
CA ALA A 13 -8.18 12.45 18.41
C ALA A 13 -7.32 13.62 18.93
N ALA A 14 -7.34 14.76 18.23
CA ALA A 14 -6.64 15.96 18.68
C ALA A 14 -7.13 16.44 20.06
N HIS A 15 -8.44 16.52 20.27
CA HIS A 15 -9.02 16.92 21.56
C HIS A 15 -8.85 15.89 22.69
N ARG A 16 -8.65 14.61 22.36
CA ARG A 16 -8.37 13.56 23.36
C ARG A 16 -6.90 13.54 23.81
N CYS A 17 -6.00 14.11 23.01
CA CYS A 17 -4.58 14.13 23.33
C CYS A 17 -4.28 15.21 24.37
N SER A 18 -3.76 14.79 25.52
CA SER A 18 -3.47 15.69 26.64
C SER A 18 -2.36 16.73 26.35
N LEU A 19 -1.56 16.47 25.32
CA LEU A 19 -0.41 17.31 24.93
C LEU A 19 -0.75 18.37 23.89
N VAL A 20 -1.95 18.33 23.31
CA VAL A 20 -2.44 19.32 22.35
C VAL A 20 -3.04 20.51 23.09
N ILE A 21 -2.71 21.72 22.65
CA ILE A 21 -3.33 22.95 23.16
C ILE A 21 -4.55 23.32 22.30
N ASP A 22 -5.57 23.91 22.92
CA ASP A 22 -6.81 24.33 22.24
C ASP A 22 -6.70 25.70 21.54
N THR A 23 -5.62 26.45 21.78
CA THR A 23 -5.43 27.79 21.21
C THR A 23 -4.03 27.90 20.60
N PRO A 24 -3.89 27.92 19.26
CA PRO A 24 -4.95 27.84 18.25
C PRO A 24 -5.61 26.45 18.17
N ALA A 25 -6.86 26.41 17.71
CA ALA A 25 -7.67 25.19 17.63
C ALA A 25 -7.08 24.20 16.61
N PRO A 26 -7.26 22.88 16.83
CA PRO A 26 -6.85 21.87 15.87
C PRO A 26 -7.69 21.94 14.60
N GLU A 27 -7.04 21.74 13.46
CA GLU A 27 -7.70 21.77 12.15
C GLU A 27 -7.28 20.56 11.32
N ALA A 28 -8.23 19.95 10.59
CA ALA A 28 -7.99 18.83 9.70
C ALA A 28 -8.50 19.18 8.30
N PHE A 29 -7.63 19.00 7.29
CA PHE A 29 -7.93 19.33 5.90
C PHE A 29 -7.66 18.12 5.02
N LEU A 30 -8.59 17.81 4.11
CA LEU A 30 -8.29 16.94 2.96
C LEU A 30 -7.49 17.79 1.95
N VAL A 31 -6.19 17.52 1.84
CA VAL A 31 -5.27 18.33 1.04
C VAL A 31 -5.07 17.81 -0.37
N ASP A 32 -5.21 16.49 -0.58
CA ASP A 32 -5.00 15.89 -1.90
C ASP A 32 -5.75 14.55 -2.04
N LEU A 33 -5.96 14.13 -3.28
CA LEU A 33 -6.57 12.87 -3.70
C LEU A 33 -5.65 12.16 -4.70
N GLN A 34 -4.75 11.32 -4.20
CA GLN A 34 -3.73 10.66 -5.02
C GLN A 34 -4.08 9.20 -5.25
N GLN A 35 -4.34 8.81 -6.51
CA GLN A 35 -4.62 7.41 -6.89
C GLN A 35 -5.77 6.78 -6.08
N GLY A 36 -6.78 7.59 -5.70
CA GLY A 36 -7.90 7.15 -4.87
C GLY A 36 -7.62 7.16 -3.36
N ILE A 37 -6.43 7.58 -2.93
CA ILE A 37 -6.05 7.76 -1.52
C ILE A 37 -6.31 9.21 -1.11
N GLN A 38 -7.07 9.39 -0.03
CA GLN A 38 -7.33 10.69 0.59
C GLN A 38 -6.15 11.09 1.48
N ILE A 39 -5.50 12.20 1.19
CA ILE A 39 -4.37 12.72 1.97
C ILE A 39 -4.88 13.84 2.87
N PHE A 40 -4.77 13.63 4.19
CA PHE A 40 -5.18 14.61 5.18
C PHE A 40 -3.99 15.30 5.84
N GLU A 41 -4.12 16.59 6.07
CA GLU A 41 -3.23 17.38 6.91
C GLU A 41 -3.94 17.71 8.22
N LEU A 42 -3.35 17.29 9.35
CA LEU A 42 -3.80 17.62 10.70
C LEU A 42 -2.84 18.63 11.32
N ARG A 43 -3.35 19.82 11.62
CA ARG A 43 -2.61 20.90 12.29
C ARG A 43 -2.94 20.90 13.77
N ILE A 44 -1.92 20.66 14.58
CA ILE A 44 -2.01 20.61 16.05
C ILE A 44 -0.80 21.30 16.65
N PHE A 45 -0.99 21.85 17.84
CA PHE A 45 0.00 22.68 18.51
C PHE A 45 0.35 22.07 19.87
N ALA A 46 1.65 22.08 20.20
CA ALA A 46 2.17 21.59 21.46
C ALA A 46 2.59 22.78 22.33
N ALA A 47 2.41 22.68 23.64
CA ALA A 47 2.87 23.72 24.57
C ALA A 47 4.41 23.84 24.64
N GLU A 48 5.13 22.73 24.45
CA GLU A 48 6.59 22.69 24.57
C GLU A 48 7.26 21.85 23.48
N MET A 49 8.52 22.17 23.17
CA MET A 49 9.30 21.42 22.18
C MET A 49 9.60 19.98 22.60
N GLY A 50 9.73 19.73 23.92
CA GLY A 50 9.98 18.39 24.47
C GLY A 50 8.81 17.42 24.23
N HIS A 51 7.59 17.95 24.05
CA HIS A 51 6.40 17.14 23.85
C HIS A 51 6.17 16.71 22.40
N ARG A 52 6.98 17.16 21.44
CA ARG A 52 6.76 16.87 20.00
C ARG A 52 6.73 15.38 19.68
N MET A 53 7.67 14.60 20.22
CA MET A 53 7.73 13.15 19.97
C MET A 53 6.63 12.38 20.72
N PRO A 54 6.40 12.61 22.03
CA PRO A 54 5.27 12.02 22.75
C PRO A 54 3.92 12.35 22.13
N LEU A 55 3.68 13.61 21.77
CA LEU A 55 2.43 14.06 21.13
C LEU A 55 2.20 13.33 19.82
N ARG A 56 3.23 13.22 18.95
CA ARG A 56 3.08 12.50 17.69
C ARG A 56 2.74 11.02 17.91
N HIS A 57 3.39 10.39 18.88
CA HIS A 57 3.12 9.00 19.21
C HIS A 57 1.68 8.79 19.68
N GLU A 58 1.24 9.59 20.67
CA GLU A 58 -0.12 9.52 21.20
C GLU A 58 -1.16 9.83 20.12
N MET A 59 -0.89 10.83 19.28
CA MET A 59 -1.77 11.20 18.16
C MET A 59 -1.99 10.05 17.19
N HIS A 60 -0.91 9.37 16.77
CA HIS A 60 -1.03 8.20 15.91
C HIS A 60 -1.82 7.07 16.57
N GLN A 61 -1.61 6.82 17.87
CA GLN A 61 -2.37 5.80 18.59
C GLN A 61 -3.87 6.12 18.65
N LEU A 62 -4.21 7.38 18.95
CA LEU A 62 -5.61 7.83 19.02
C LEU A 62 -6.30 7.78 17.66
N ILE A 63 -5.61 8.16 16.58
CA ILE A 63 -6.15 8.07 15.22
C ILE A 63 -6.39 6.60 14.83
N LEU A 64 -5.41 5.71 15.09
CA LEU A 64 -5.57 4.28 14.81
C LEU A 64 -6.71 3.65 15.62
N ALA A 65 -6.84 4.03 16.90
CA ALA A 65 -7.95 3.59 17.74
C ALA A 65 -9.30 4.08 17.18
N GLY A 66 -9.40 5.35 16.81
CA GLY A 66 -10.59 5.94 16.22
C GLY A 66 -10.99 5.27 14.90
N PHE A 67 -10.01 4.99 14.02
CA PHE A 67 -10.27 4.25 12.78
C PHE A 67 -10.79 2.84 13.05
N ARG A 68 -10.20 2.12 14.01
CA ARG A 68 -10.68 0.78 14.40
C ARG A 68 -12.09 0.82 14.97
N GLU A 69 -12.42 1.81 15.80
CA GLU A 69 -13.75 2.01 16.39
C GLU A 69 -14.83 2.26 15.33
N HIS A 70 -14.48 2.94 14.24
CA HIS A 70 -15.40 3.29 13.15
C HIS A 70 -15.33 2.32 11.96
N GLY A 71 -14.53 1.25 12.05
CA GLY A 71 -14.38 0.27 10.97
C GLY A 71 -13.72 0.84 9.71
N ILE A 72 -12.85 1.84 9.86
CA ILE A 72 -12.10 2.45 8.76
C ILE A 72 -10.80 1.67 8.54
N ASP A 73 -10.71 1.01 7.38
CA ASP A 73 -9.48 0.38 6.93
C ASP A 73 -8.49 1.42 6.39
N MET A 74 -7.24 1.32 6.83
CA MET A 74 -6.18 2.18 6.34
C MET A 74 -5.75 1.74 4.93
N PRO A 75 -5.73 2.66 3.95
CA PRO A 75 -5.27 2.31 2.60
C PRO A 75 -3.78 1.98 2.66
N PHE A 76 -3.42 0.77 2.25
CA PHE A 76 -2.03 0.44 1.96
C PHE A 76 -1.68 0.92 0.55
N PRO A 77 -0.45 1.40 0.31
CA PRO A 77 0.00 1.73 -1.03
C PRO A 77 -0.29 0.56 -1.97
N PRO A 78 -0.89 0.80 -3.15
CA PRO A 78 -1.17 -0.29 -4.08
C PRO A 78 0.15 -0.98 -4.44
N PHE A 79 0.25 -2.27 -4.13
CA PHE A 79 1.36 -3.06 -4.64
C PHE A 79 1.08 -3.36 -6.11
N GLN A 80 1.90 -2.84 -7.01
CA GLN A 80 1.79 -3.20 -8.43
C GLN A 80 2.60 -4.46 -8.69
N MET A 81 1.94 -5.63 -8.68
CA MET A 81 2.57 -6.89 -9.09
C MET A 81 2.63 -6.95 -10.62
N ARG A 82 3.83 -6.86 -11.20
CA ARG A 82 4.05 -7.13 -12.63
C ARG A 82 4.26 -8.63 -12.80
N LEU A 83 3.28 -9.33 -13.38
CA LEU A 83 3.44 -10.72 -13.82
C LEU A 83 4.18 -10.70 -15.15
N GLU A 84 5.48 -10.96 -15.13
CA GLU A 84 6.22 -11.32 -16.34
C GLU A 84 5.96 -12.80 -16.60
N SER A 85 5.20 -13.10 -17.66
CA SER A 85 5.03 -14.47 -18.13
C SER A 85 6.40 -15.02 -18.50
N ILE A 86 6.87 -16.02 -17.74
CA ILE A 86 7.97 -16.88 -18.15
C ILE A 86 7.51 -17.70 -19.37
N ASP A 87 7.55 -17.07 -20.54
CA ASP A 87 7.38 -17.78 -21.80
C ASP A 87 8.64 -18.61 -22.02
N GLY A 88 8.66 -19.76 -21.34
CA GLY A 88 9.63 -20.82 -21.48
C GLY A 88 9.51 -21.35 -22.89
N ARG A 89 10.20 -20.68 -23.83
CA ARG A 89 10.43 -21.20 -25.17
C ARG A 89 11.08 -22.57 -25.02
N GLN A 90 10.27 -23.57 -25.31
CA GLN A 90 10.61 -24.97 -25.40
C GLN A 90 11.84 -25.13 -26.29
N SER A 91 13.02 -25.32 -25.68
CA SER A 91 14.12 -26.03 -26.33
C SER A 91 13.79 -27.52 -26.22
N SER A 92 12.83 -27.99 -27.01
CA SER A 92 12.57 -29.41 -27.17
C SER A 92 13.72 -30.02 -27.98
N LYS A 93 14.62 -30.64 -27.22
CA LYS A 93 15.66 -31.60 -27.62
C LYS A 93 15.39 -32.27 -28.99
N THR A 94 16.31 -32.10 -29.93
CA THR A 94 16.43 -32.97 -31.11
C THR A 94 16.67 -34.40 -30.65
N MET A 95 15.66 -35.25 -30.74
CA MET A 95 15.80 -36.69 -30.52
C MET A 95 16.34 -37.34 -31.79
N THR A 96 17.61 -37.74 -31.77
CA THR A 96 18.14 -38.74 -32.70
C THR A 96 17.66 -40.11 -32.25
N SER A 97 17.00 -40.87 -33.14
CA SER A 97 16.74 -42.29 -32.90
C SER A 97 17.11 -43.09 -34.13
N ALA A 98 18.01 -44.04 -33.92
CA ALA A 98 18.62 -44.87 -34.94
C ALA A 98 17.73 -46.07 -35.33
N GLY A 99 17.64 -46.33 -36.64
CA GLY A 99 17.73 -47.66 -37.23
C GLY A 99 16.48 -48.56 -37.28
N LYS A 100 15.97 -48.79 -38.50
CA LYS A 100 15.48 -50.14 -38.92
C LYS A 100 15.43 -50.31 -40.46
N THR A 101 16.46 -51.00 -40.97
CA THR A 101 16.42 -52.13 -41.94
C THR A 101 15.45 -52.09 -43.12
N SER A 102 15.97 -52.10 -44.36
CA SER A 102 16.01 -53.28 -45.28
C SER A 102 15.99 -52.89 -46.77
N ARG A 103 17.08 -53.23 -47.48
CA ARG A 103 17.11 -53.96 -48.77
C ARG A 103 16.47 -53.30 -50.02
N ARG A 104 17.29 -52.96 -51.04
CA ARG A 104 17.37 -53.62 -52.39
C ARG A 104 18.06 -52.75 -53.47
N THR A 105 19.04 -53.37 -54.16
CA THR A 105 19.38 -53.32 -55.63
C THR A 105 19.73 -51.97 -56.28
N ALA A 106 20.94 -51.71 -56.80
CA ALA A 106 21.70 -52.28 -57.93
C ALA A 106 21.55 -51.47 -59.26
N GLY A 107 22.69 -51.02 -59.84
CA GLY A 107 22.88 -50.53 -61.22
C GLY A 107 22.31 -49.15 -61.53
N SER A 108 22.85 -48.33 -62.44
CA SER A 108 23.80 -48.56 -63.53
C SER A 108 24.42 -47.24 -64.04
N LEU A 109 25.68 -47.38 -64.51
CA LEU A 109 26.39 -46.66 -65.59
C LEU A 109 26.54 -45.13 -65.52
#